data_AF-A0A7R9I952-F1
#
_entry.id   AF-A0A7R9I952-F1
#
_cell.length_a   1.000
_cell.length_b   1.000
_cell.length_c   1.000
_cell.angle_alpha   90.00
_cell.angle_beta   90.00
_cell.angle_gamma   90.00
#
_symmetry.space_group_name_H-M   'P 1'
#
loop_
_entity.id
_entity.type
_entity.pdbx_description
1 polymer ?
#
loop_
_entity_poly.entity_id
_entity_poly.type
_entity_poly.pdbx_seq_one_letter_code
_entity_poly.pdbx_strand_id
1 'polypeptide(L)'
;MTQPRNVEDQCYSNGRRALRYGFFDFNDFDLDNYERHEKIQHGDMTWIVPEKLLAFSGPCSFYKPPKYYVDYFLTNQVTAVVRLNKKCYEARRHSKYDSAFDTKSGGIPFPPEWAQQL
;
A
#
# COMPACT_ATOMS: atom_id res chain seq x y z
N MET A 1 -32.29 19.03 2.33
CA MET A 1 -31.80 17.93 1.47
C MET A 1 -30.90 18.54 0.41
N THR A 2 -29.59 18.31 0.44
CA THR A 2 -28.66 18.79 -0.59
C THR A 2 -28.86 17.99 -1.87
N GLN A 3 -29.07 18.67 -3.00
CA GLN A 3 -29.05 18.09 -4.34
C GLN A 3 -27.77 17.25 -4.52
N PRO A 4 -27.83 16.08 -5.20
CA PRO A 4 -26.61 15.33 -5.50
C PRO A 4 -25.71 16.21 -6.36
N ARG A 5 -24.50 16.52 -5.87
CA ARG A 5 -23.48 17.19 -6.67
C ARG A 5 -23.13 16.30 -7.86
N ASN A 6 -22.97 16.87 -9.05
CA ASN A 6 -22.51 16.11 -10.22
C ASN A 6 -21.07 15.59 -9.96
N VAL A 7 -20.63 14.60 -10.75
CA VAL A 7 -19.32 13.94 -10.56
C VAL A 7 -18.17 14.93 -10.70
N GLU A 8 -18.28 15.86 -11.65
CA GLU A 8 -17.24 16.86 -11.94
C GLU A 8 -16.96 17.76 -10.73
N ASP A 9 -18.01 18.31 -10.10
CA ASP A 9 -17.90 19.15 -8.91
C ASP A 9 -17.28 18.38 -7.73
N GLN A 10 -17.59 17.09 -7.61
CA GLN A 10 -17.03 16.23 -6.57
C GLN A 10 -15.53 15.98 -6.81
N CYS A 11 -15.14 15.61 -8.02
CA CYS A 11 -13.74 15.39 -8.40
C CYS A 11 -12.91 16.66 -8.20
N TYR A 12 -13.39 17.80 -8.68
CA TYR A 12 -12.70 19.08 -8.52
C TYR A 12 -12.54 19.47 -7.05
N SER A 13 -13.60 19.39 -6.27
CA SER A 13 -13.58 19.72 -4.83
C SER A 13 -12.64 18.80 -4.04
N ASN A 14 -12.67 17.49 -4.32
CA ASN A 14 -11.82 16.52 -3.66
C ASN A 14 -10.34 16.69 -4.05
N GLY A 15 -10.04 16.91 -5.34
CA GLY A 15 -8.68 17.20 -5.79
C GLY A 15 -8.13 18.46 -5.14
N ARG A 16 -8.93 19.53 -5.03
CA ARG A 16 -8.52 20.76 -4.34
C ARG A 16 -8.24 20.53 -2.85
N ARG A 17 -9.00 19.64 -2.20
CA ARG A 17 -8.74 19.25 -0.80
C ARG A 17 -7.48 18.41 -0.68
N ALA A 18 -7.26 17.46 -1.59
CA ALA A 18 -6.07 16.62 -1.64
C ALA A 18 -4.79 17.48 -1.73
N LEU A 19 -4.78 18.48 -2.62
CA LEU A 19 -3.68 19.44 -2.73
C LEU A 19 -3.46 20.22 -1.41
N ARG A 20 -4.55 20.72 -0.79
CA ARG A 20 -4.46 21.47 0.48
C ARG A 20 -3.91 20.64 1.64
N TYR A 21 -4.17 19.34 1.66
CA TYR A 21 -3.71 18.43 2.72
C TYR A 21 -2.40 17.71 2.36
N GLY A 22 -1.78 18.03 1.22
CA GLY A 22 -0.51 17.43 0.80
C GLY A 22 -0.63 15.96 0.41
N PHE A 23 -1.78 15.51 -0.09
CA PHE A 23 -1.94 14.14 -0.60
C PHE A 23 -1.24 13.97 -1.96
N PHE A 24 -0.93 15.09 -2.62
CA PHE A 24 -0.28 15.11 -3.92
C PHE A 24 0.47 16.45 -4.09
N ASP A 25 1.69 16.39 -4.63
CA ASP A 25 2.53 17.55 -4.99
C ASP A 25 3.15 17.32 -6.37
N PHE A 26 2.86 18.20 -7.33
CA PHE A 26 3.40 18.10 -8.70
C PHE A 26 4.92 18.32 -8.76
N ASN A 27 5.52 18.99 -7.77
CA ASN A 27 6.96 19.30 -7.80
C ASN A 27 7.84 18.12 -7.37
N ASP A 28 7.28 17.20 -6.58
CA ASP A 28 7.96 16.04 -6.00
C ASP A 28 7.46 14.71 -6.58
N PHE A 29 6.49 14.76 -7.51
CA PHE A 29 5.91 13.56 -8.08
C PHE A 29 6.86 12.86 -9.07
N ASP A 30 7.38 11.70 -8.67
CA ASP A 30 8.16 10.80 -9.53
C ASP A 30 7.24 9.89 -10.36
N LEU A 31 6.99 10.32 -11.60
CA LEU A 31 6.15 9.58 -12.56
C LEU A 31 6.72 8.19 -12.89
N ASP A 32 8.05 8.08 -13.07
CA ASP A 32 8.69 6.81 -13.46
C ASP A 32 8.58 5.78 -12.33
N ASN A 33 8.71 6.22 -11.08
CA ASN A 33 8.49 5.37 -9.91
C ASN A 33 7.03 4.93 -9.81
N TYR A 34 6.09 5.87 -9.98
CA TYR A 34 4.66 5.58 -9.92
C TYR A 34 4.25 4.54 -10.98
N GLU A 35 4.55 4.80 -12.25
CA GLU A 35 4.18 3.91 -13.37
C GLU A 35 4.87 2.54 -13.27
N ARG A 36 6.06 2.47 -12.67
CA ARG A 36 6.74 1.20 -12.43
C ARG A 36 5.95 0.36 -11.44
N HIS A 37 5.61 0.90 -10.28
CA HIS A 37 4.99 0.14 -9.19
C HIS A 37 3.50 -0.17 -9.44
N GLU A 38 2.81 0.61 -10.28
CA GLU A 38 1.45 0.33 -10.73
C GLU A 38 1.35 -0.97 -11.56
N LYS A 39 2.42 -1.37 -12.25
CA LYS A 39 2.36 -2.59 -13.06
C LYS A 39 2.17 -3.82 -12.19
N ILE A 40 1.32 -4.75 -12.66
CA ILE A 40 1.09 -6.06 -12.05
C ILE A 40 2.42 -6.81 -11.78
N GLN A 41 3.38 -6.68 -12.71
CA GLN A 41 4.70 -7.28 -12.61
C GLN A 41 5.52 -6.76 -11.42
N HIS A 42 5.23 -5.55 -10.95
CA HIS A 42 5.90 -4.88 -9.84
C HIS A 42 5.08 -4.86 -8.55
N GLY A 43 3.93 -5.53 -8.52
CA GLY A 43 3.13 -5.73 -7.32
C GLY A 43 1.81 -4.98 -7.28
N ASP A 44 1.50 -4.17 -8.31
CA ASP A 44 0.25 -3.39 -8.41
C ASP A 44 0.06 -2.55 -7.15
N MET A 45 1.00 -1.62 -6.91
CA MET A 45 1.11 -0.80 -5.71
C MET A 45 0.89 0.68 -6.04
N THR A 46 0.12 1.37 -5.20
CA THR A 46 -0.19 2.80 -5.35
C THR A 46 -0.25 3.50 -4.01
N TRP A 47 0.52 4.58 -3.84
CA TRP A 47 0.40 5.48 -2.69
C TRP A 47 -0.88 6.31 -2.82
N ILE A 48 -1.80 6.15 -1.85
CA ILE A 48 -3.02 6.96 -1.75
C ILE A 48 -2.75 8.23 -0.95
N VAL A 49 -1.93 8.09 0.10
CA VAL A 49 -1.39 9.21 0.86
C VAL A 49 0.11 8.95 1.02
N PRO A 50 1.00 9.82 0.51
CA PRO A 50 2.44 9.63 0.59
C PRO A 50 2.88 9.30 2.02
N GLU A 51 3.72 8.27 2.15
CA GLU A 51 4.32 7.79 3.41
C GLU A 51 3.32 7.34 4.50
N LYS A 52 2.02 7.28 4.19
CA LYS A 52 0.98 6.97 5.19
C LYS A 52 0.07 5.83 4.78
N LEU A 53 -0.36 5.79 3.52
CA LEU A 53 -1.31 4.80 3.05
C LEU A 53 -0.93 4.30 1.65
N LEU A 54 -0.46 3.06 1.59
CA LEU A 54 -0.13 2.33 0.38
C LEU A 54 -1.20 1.26 0.13
N ALA A 55 -1.82 1.28 -1.04
CA ALA A 55 -2.70 0.22 -1.51
C ALA A 55 -1.90 -0.73 -2.42
N PHE A 56 -2.16 -2.03 -2.31
CA PHE A 56 -1.51 -3.02 -3.17
C PHE A 56 -2.35 -4.27 -3.36
N SER A 57 -2.09 -5.00 -4.45
CA SER A 57 -2.67 -6.32 -4.67
C SER A 57 -2.18 -7.33 -3.63
N GLY A 58 -3.11 -8.05 -2.99
CA GLY A 58 -2.75 -9.00 -1.93
C GLY A 58 -1.85 -10.14 -2.45
N PRO A 59 -0.92 -10.65 -1.62
CA PRO A 59 0.01 -11.68 -2.04
C PRO A 59 -0.69 -12.99 -2.43
N CYS A 60 -0.11 -13.69 -3.41
CA CYS A 60 -0.55 -14.98 -3.91
C CYS A 60 0.65 -15.92 -4.07
N SER A 61 0.54 -17.16 -3.57
CA SER A 61 1.67 -18.12 -3.50
C SER A 61 2.39 -18.33 -4.84
N PHE A 62 1.67 -18.28 -5.96
CA PHE A 62 2.20 -18.66 -7.27
C PHE A 62 2.89 -17.53 -8.03
N TYR A 63 2.55 -16.27 -7.73
CA TYR A 63 3.00 -15.12 -8.52
C TYR A 63 3.71 -14.06 -7.70
N LYS A 64 3.21 -13.77 -6.49
CA LYS A 64 3.67 -12.69 -5.62
C LYS A 64 3.58 -13.12 -4.15
N PRO A 65 4.51 -13.95 -3.66
CA PRO A 65 4.51 -14.36 -2.26
C PRO A 65 4.75 -13.15 -1.35
N PRO A 66 4.37 -13.19 -0.06
CA PRO A 66 4.57 -12.09 0.89
C PRO A 66 6.00 -11.50 0.90
N LYS A 67 7.02 -12.37 0.80
CA LYS A 67 8.44 -11.99 0.73
C LYS A 67 8.74 -10.97 -0.39
N TYR A 68 8.00 -11.00 -1.50
CA TYR A 68 8.20 -10.08 -2.62
C TYR A 68 8.06 -8.60 -2.22
N TYR A 69 7.14 -8.30 -1.30
CA TYR A 69 6.83 -6.92 -0.91
C TYR A 69 7.70 -6.40 0.24
N VAL A 70 8.38 -7.29 0.95
CA VAL A 70 9.11 -6.96 2.19
C VAL A 70 10.17 -5.91 1.95
N ASP A 71 11.03 -6.09 0.94
CA ASP A 71 12.15 -5.17 0.69
C ASP A 71 11.65 -3.76 0.38
N TYR A 72 10.57 -3.67 -0.41
CA TYR A 72 9.91 -2.39 -0.70
C TYR A 72 9.32 -1.77 0.57
N PHE A 73 8.63 -2.56 1.39
CA PHE A 73 8.02 -2.10 2.65
C PHE A 73 9.06 -1.59 3.65
N LEU A 74 10.19 -2.28 3.80
CA LEU A 74 11.28 -1.84 4.67
C LEU A 74 11.93 -0.55 4.15
N THR A 75 12.23 -0.49 2.85
CA THR A 75 12.83 0.70 2.22
C THR A 75 11.93 1.93 2.36
N ASN A 76 10.61 1.74 2.31
CA ASN A 76 9.63 2.82 2.39
C ASN A 76 8.99 2.96 3.79
N GLN A 77 9.60 2.38 4.83
CA GLN A 77 9.18 2.54 6.23
C GLN A 77 7.71 2.18 6.48
N VAL A 78 7.15 1.27 5.68
CA VAL A 78 5.81 0.73 5.96
C VAL A 78 5.93 -0.01 7.28
N THR A 79 5.05 0.28 8.22
CA THR A 79 5.07 -0.31 9.56
C THR A 79 3.98 -1.34 9.79
N ALA A 80 2.89 -1.34 9.02
CA ALA A 80 1.79 -2.28 9.23
C ALA A 80 1.12 -2.67 7.90
N VAL A 81 0.63 -3.90 7.81
CA VAL A 81 -0.14 -4.41 6.68
C VAL A 81 -1.51 -4.84 7.17
N VAL A 82 -2.56 -4.43 6.46
CA VAL A 82 -3.95 -4.81 6.76
C VAL A 82 -4.50 -5.63 5.60
N ARG A 83 -4.80 -6.92 5.85
CA ARG A 83 -5.39 -7.79 4.85
C ARG A 83 -6.92 -7.74 4.92
N LEU A 84 -7.55 -7.33 3.83
CA LEU A 84 -9.01 -7.25 3.69
C LEU A 84 -9.63 -8.42 2.89
N ASN A 85 -8.83 -9.18 2.15
CA ASN A 85 -9.28 -10.28 1.29
C ASN A 85 -9.17 -11.67 1.96
N LYS A 86 -9.73 -12.69 1.28
CA LYS A 86 -9.46 -14.10 1.62
C LYS A 86 -8.00 -14.42 1.30
N LYS A 87 -7.34 -15.11 2.23
CA LYS A 87 -5.95 -15.57 2.07
C LYS A 87 -5.79 -16.40 0.80
N CYS A 88 -4.84 -16.01 -0.06
CA CYS A 88 -4.49 -16.67 -1.31
C CYS A 88 -3.01 -17.14 -1.33
N TYR A 89 -2.37 -17.18 -0.16
CA TYR A 89 -1.01 -17.66 0.01
C TYR A 89 -0.95 -18.64 1.18
N GLU A 90 -0.02 -19.59 1.12
CA GLU A 90 0.28 -20.49 2.25
C GLU A 90 1.21 -19.73 3.20
N ALA A 91 0.79 -19.52 4.45
CA ALA A 91 1.76 -19.06 5.44
C ALA A 91 2.65 -20.23 5.80
N ARG A 92 3.91 -20.17 5.40
CA ARG A 92 4.90 -21.10 5.89
C ARG A 92 5.16 -20.72 7.34
N ARG A 93 4.92 -21.64 8.28
CA ARG A 93 5.19 -21.48 9.73
C ARG A 93 6.61 -20.96 10.07
N HIS A 94 7.54 -20.98 9.11
CA HIS A 94 8.93 -20.53 9.27
C HIS A 94 9.29 -19.26 8.47
N SER A 95 8.37 -18.72 7.67
CA SER A 95 8.59 -17.42 7.01
C SER A 95 8.21 -16.33 8.00
N LYS A 96 9.23 -15.70 8.60
CA LYS A 96 9.03 -14.55 9.51
C LYS A 96 8.09 -13.49 8.91
N TYR A 97 8.09 -13.36 7.59
CA TYR A 97 7.31 -12.37 6.83
C TYR A 97 5.81 -12.65 6.74
N ASP A 98 5.38 -13.90 6.87
CA ASP A 98 3.99 -14.26 6.56
C ASP A 98 3.02 -13.78 7.66
N SER A 99 3.52 -13.63 8.89
CA SER A 99 2.74 -13.15 10.05
C SER A 99 2.21 -11.73 9.85
N ALA A 100 3.00 -10.85 9.21
CA ALA A 100 2.61 -9.46 8.94
C ALA A 100 1.42 -9.36 7.99
N PHE A 101 1.24 -10.33 7.08
CA PHE A 101 0.13 -10.34 6.12
C PHE A 101 -1.09 -11.13 6.63
N ASP A 102 -0.94 -11.89 7.72
CA ASP A 102 -1.90 -12.91 8.13
C ASP A 102 -3.07 -12.43 8.99
N THR A 103 -3.06 -11.18 9.48
CA THR A 103 -4.16 -10.67 10.30
C THR A 103 -5.32 -10.16 9.47
N LYS A 104 -6.49 -10.75 9.71
CA LYS A 104 -7.75 -10.08 9.44
C LYS A 104 -7.95 -9.07 10.58
N SER A 105 -8.13 -7.80 10.25
CA SER A 105 -8.57 -6.74 11.19
C SER A 105 -7.66 -6.40 12.38
N GLY A 106 -6.42 -5.97 12.08
CA GLY A 106 -5.52 -5.35 13.06
C GLY A 106 -4.09 -5.48 12.57
N GLY A 107 -3.58 -4.43 11.92
CA GLY A 107 -2.22 -4.45 11.37
C GLY A 107 -1.24 -4.83 12.46
N ILE A 108 -0.52 -5.94 12.29
CA ILE A 108 0.61 -6.25 13.17
C ILE A 108 1.73 -5.31 12.71
N PRO A 109 2.29 -4.48 13.61
CA PRO A 109 3.47 -3.72 13.26
C PRO A 109 4.58 -4.69 12.83
N PHE A 110 5.30 -4.40 11.76
CA PHE A 110 6.44 -5.21 11.36
C PHE A 110 7.34 -5.42 12.58
N PRO A 111 7.83 -6.64 12.80
CA PRO A 111 8.63 -6.93 13.96
C PRO A 111 9.80 -5.94 14.07
N PRO A 112 10.05 -5.34 15.24
CA PRO A 112 11.09 -4.33 15.42
C PRO A 112 12.48 -4.78 14.94
N GLU A 113 12.75 -6.08 14.99
CA GLU A 113 14.01 -6.67 14.52
C GLU A 113 14.21 -6.62 12.99
N TRP A 114 13.18 -6.30 12.19
CA TRP A 114 13.35 -6.11 10.73
C TRP A 114 13.83 -4.71 10.38
N ALA A 115 13.55 -3.72 11.23
CA ALA A 115 14.09 -2.37 11.08
C ALA A 115 15.62 -2.34 11.28
N GLN A 116 16.21 -3.37 11.91
CA GLN A 116 17.65 -3.51 12.15
C GLN A 116 18.43 -4.14 10.99
N GLN A 117 17.77 -4.48 9.87
CA GLN A 117 18.42 -5.03 8.67
C GLN A 117 18.71 -3.95 7.59
N LEU A 118 18.50 -2.67 7.93
CA LEU A 118 18.95 -1.49 7.19
C LEU A 118 20.32 -1.03 7.73
#